data_AF-A0A5P9CU29-F1
#
_entry.id   AF-A0A5P9CU29-F1
#
_cell.length_a   1.000
_cell.length_b   1.000
_cell.length_c   1.000
_cell.angle_alpha   90.00
_cell.angle_beta   90.00
_cell.angle_gamma   90.00
#
_symmetry.space_group_name_H-M   'P 1'
#
loop_
_entity.id
_entity.type
_entity.pdbx_description
1 polymer ?
#
loop_
_entity_poly.entity_id
_entity_poly.type
_entity_poly.pdbx_seq_one_letter_code
_entity_poly.pdbx_strand_id
1 'polypeptide(L)'
;MNLSTALRINRAVVGSEISVWDVRNDSISEHDKRHELVRGYLRAADPDKERQVAAALRPILEAFMRVAYPEYFRPGTLLGPFLELCDQRVVANNQILSAGDIAGLRALLGYANLFHHDSNPAWQTVAINDAELTDFAERTLLFASRR
;
A
#
# COMPACT_ATOMS: atom_id res chain seq x y z
N MET A 1 26.96 28.97 -15.29
CA MET A 1 26.03 27.93 -14.81
C MET A 1 24.62 28.46 -14.98
N ASN A 2 23.79 27.83 -15.82
CA ASN A 2 22.38 28.18 -15.91
C ASN A 2 21.64 27.48 -14.77
N LEU A 3 21.03 28.26 -13.88
CA LEU A 3 20.09 27.76 -12.88
C LEU A 3 18.70 27.68 -13.51
N SER A 4 18.30 26.49 -13.94
CA SER A 4 16.92 26.19 -14.32
C SER A 4 16.15 25.69 -13.11
N THR A 5 14.97 26.27 -12.83
CA THR A 5 14.02 25.83 -11.79
C THR A 5 12.76 25.31 -12.45
N ALA A 6 12.25 24.18 -11.96
CA ALA A 6 10.95 23.66 -12.36
C ALA A 6 9.84 24.35 -11.55
N LEU A 7 8.74 24.68 -12.21
CA LEU A 7 7.57 25.32 -11.60
C LEU A 7 6.33 24.47 -11.89
N ARG A 8 5.39 24.43 -10.94
CA ARG A 8 4.08 23.79 -11.08
C ARG A 8 3.00 24.85 -11.01
N ILE A 9 1.98 24.71 -11.84
CA ILE A 9 0.79 25.55 -11.82
C ILE A 9 -0.34 24.74 -11.16
N ASN A 10 -0.73 25.13 -9.95
CA ASN A 10 -1.87 24.54 -9.24
C ASN A 10 -3.15 25.30 -9.61
N ARG A 11 -4.23 24.58 -9.90
CA ARG A 11 -5.55 25.19 -10.06
C ARG A 11 -6.10 25.56 -8.67
N ALA A 12 -6.47 26.82 -8.47
CA ALA A 12 -7.13 27.30 -7.26
C ALA A 12 -8.63 27.53 -7.52
N VAL A 13 -9.40 27.76 -6.44
CA VAL A 13 -10.84 28.10 -6.55
C VAL A 13 -11.05 29.39 -7.36
N VAL A 14 -10.13 30.35 -7.22
CA VAL A 14 -10.05 31.54 -8.07
C VAL A 14 -8.61 31.67 -8.58
N GLY A 15 -8.42 31.48 -9.89
CA GLY A 15 -7.12 31.63 -10.55
C GLY A 15 -6.19 30.41 -10.47
N SER A 16 -4.89 30.69 -10.56
CA SER A 16 -3.82 29.69 -10.53
C SER A 16 -2.71 30.13 -9.61
N GLU A 17 -2.13 29.18 -8.89
CA GLU A 17 -0.94 29.39 -8.06
C GLU A 17 0.28 28.82 -8.77
N ILE A 18 1.37 29.58 -8.83
CA ILE A 18 2.67 29.11 -9.34
C ILE A 18 3.55 28.81 -8.14
N SER A 19 3.99 27.57 -8.00
CA SER A 19 4.89 27.12 -6.93
C SER A 19 6.14 26.46 -7.51
N VAL A 20 7.21 26.39 -6.72
CA VAL A 20 8.38 25.56 -7.08
C VAL A 20 7.93 24.11 -7.20
N TRP A 21 8.35 23.43 -8.27
CA TRP A 21 8.07 22.03 -8.47
C TRP A 21 9.25 21.17 -8.02
N ASP A 22 9.03 20.37 -6.98
CA ASP A 22 9.96 19.30 -6.61
C ASP A 22 9.75 18.09 -7.53
N VAL A 23 10.35 18.17 -8.71
CA VAL A 23 10.32 17.11 -9.73
C VAL A 23 10.82 15.78 -9.16
N ARG A 24 11.81 15.81 -8.24
CA ARG A 24 12.38 14.60 -7.67
C ARG A 24 11.34 13.88 -6.83
N ASN A 25 10.70 14.59 -5.91
CA ASN A 25 9.67 14.02 -5.05
C ASN A 25 8.45 13.52 -5.84
N ASP A 26 8.04 14.25 -6.89
CA ASP A 26 6.92 13.84 -7.75
C ASP A 26 7.27 12.67 -8.68
N SER A 27 8.56 12.41 -8.94
CA SER A 27 9.01 11.25 -9.72
C SER A 27 9.07 9.96 -8.89
N ILE A 28 9.00 10.05 -7.56
CA ILE A 28 8.93 8.88 -6.67
C ILE A 28 7.50 8.32 -6.74
N SER A 29 7.37 7.03 -7.01
CA SER A 29 6.05 6.42 -7.11
C SER A 29 5.33 6.43 -5.76
N GLU A 30 4.00 6.49 -5.79
CA GLU A 30 3.19 6.36 -4.56
C GLU A 30 3.37 4.99 -3.88
N HIS A 31 3.91 3.99 -4.59
CA HIS A 31 4.32 2.73 -3.99
C HIS A 31 5.58 2.90 -3.14
N ASP A 32 6.60 3.58 -3.68
CA ASP A 32 7.87 3.83 -2.99
C ASP A 32 7.69 4.72 -1.76
N LYS A 33 6.88 5.79 -1.85
CA LYS A 33 6.57 6.67 -0.71
C LYS A 33 5.92 5.89 0.44
N ARG A 34 5.01 4.96 0.12
CA ARG A 34 4.36 4.11 1.13
C ARG A 34 5.34 3.13 1.75
N HIS A 35 6.22 2.52 0.94
CA HIS A 35 7.29 1.67 1.46
C HIS A 35 8.23 2.44 2.40
N GLU A 36 8.60 3.67 2.03
CA GLU A 36 9.43 4.55 2.85
C GLU A 36 8.72 4.91 4.17
N LEU A 37 7.44 5.29 4.11
CA LEU A 37 6.62 5.59 5.29
C LEU A 37 6.61 4.41 6.29
N VAL A 38 6.31 3.21 5.81
CA VAL A 38 6.24 2.01 6.66
C VAL A 38 7.63 1.65 7.20
N ARG A 39 8.69 1.71 6.38
CA ARG A 39 10.07 1.47 6.85
C ARG A 39 10.54 2.51 7.85
N GLY A 40 10.12 3.77 7.69
CA GLY A 40 10.40 4.86 8.62
C GLY A 40 9.79 4.58 10.00
N TYR A 41 8.50 4.23 10.02
CA TYR A 41 7.80 3.85 11.24
C TYR A 41 8.47 2.68 11.97
N LEU A 42 8.86 1.63 11.25
CA LEU A 42 9.54 0.47 11.85
C LEU A 42 10.93 0.78 12.42
N ARG A 43 11.59 1.84 11.95
CA ARG A 43 12.89 2.28 12.48
C ARG A 43 12.74 3.19 13.70
N ALA A 44 11.74 4.05 13.67
CA ALA A 44 11.43 5.00 14.72
C ALA A 44 9.91 5.21 14.74
N ALA A 45 9.24 4.55 15.69
CA ALA A 45 7.80 4.63 15.82
C ALA A 45 7.36 6.07 16.10
N ASP A 46 6.37 6.53 15.34
CA ASP A 46 5.78 7.86 15.46
C ASP A 46 4.25 7.70 15.59
N PRO A 47 3.68 7.97 16.78
CA PRO A 47 2.24 7.89 17.03
C PRO A 47 1.39 8.72 16.05
N ASP A 48 1.92 9.85 15.56
CA ASP A 48 1.19 10.72 14.63
C ASP A 48 1.09 10.13 13.21
N LYS A 49 1.89 9.10 12.91
CA LYS A 49 1.96 8.43 11.61
C LYS A 49 1.23 7.09 11.55
N GLU A 50 0.86 6.52 12.69
CA GLU A 50 0.31 5.16 12.77
C GLU A 50 -0.84 4.91 11.80
N ARG A 51 -1.79 5.84 11.73
CA ARG A 51 -2.94 5.70 10.82
C ARG A 51 -2.54 5.77 9.36
N GLN A 52 -1.55 6.59 9.02
CA GLN A 52 -1.02 6.69 7.65
C GLN A 52 -0.28 5.40 7.28
N VAL A 53 0.48 4.84 8.21
CA VAL A 53 1.18 3.55 8.06
C VAL A 53 0.16 2.44 7.85
N ALA A 54 -0.86 2.35 8.70
CA ALA A 54 -1.90 1.32 8.61
C ALA A 54 -2.68 1.39 7.28
N ALA A 55 -3.06 2.60 6.85
CA ALA A 55 -3.73 2.82 5.57
C ALA A 55 -2.84 2.53 4.35
N ALA A 56 -1.50 2.58 4.51
CA ALA A 56 -0.55 2.29 3.43
C ALA A 56 -0.34 0.80 3.16
N LEU A 57 -0.67 -0.08 4.11
CA LEU A 57 -0.39 -1.53 4.01
C LEU A 57 -1.12 -2.19 2.83
N ARG A 58 -2.42 -1.93 2.65
CA ARG A 58 -3.19 -2.51 1.55
C ARG A 58 -2.69 -2.07 0.16
N PRO A 59 -2.47 -0.77 -0.12
CA PRO A 59 -1.89 -0.34 -1.40
C PRO A 59 -0.52 -0.95 -1.70
N ILE A 60 0.31 -1.20 -0.68
CA ILE A 60 1.60 -1.91 -0.85
C ILE A 60 1.36 -3.34 -1.36
N LEU A 61 0.46 -4.09 -0.71
CA LEU A 61 0.09 -5.45 -1.12
C LEU A 61 -0.47 -5.47 -2.54
N GLU A 62 -1.41 -4.57 -2.86
CA GLU A 62 -2.01 -4.50 -4.20
C GLU A 62 -0.99 -4.17 -5.29
N ALA A 63 -0.07 -3.25 -5.04
CA ALA A 63 0.99 -2.91 -5.97
C ALA A 63 1.94 -4.10 -6.19
N PHE A 64 2.36 -4.78 -5.11
CA PHE A 64 3.18 -5.97 -5.20
C PHE A 64 2.51 -7.08 -6.00
N MET A 65 1.25 -7.40 -5.70
CA MET A 65 0.51 -8.46 -6.40
C MET A 65 0.34 -8.16 -7.90
N ARG A 66 0.21 -6.88 -8.27
CA ARG A 66 0.12 -6.45 -9.67
C ARG A 66 1.42 -6.68 -10.44
N VAL A 67 2.56 -6.55 -9.77
CA VAL A 67 3.89 -6.80 -10.36
C VAL A 67 4.21 -8.30 -10.36
N ALA A 68 3.89 -9.01 -9.28
CA ALA A 68 4.23 -10.41 -9.10
C ALA A 68 3.32 -11.37 -9.89
N TYR A 69 2.03 -11.03 -10.04
CA TYR A 69 1.02 -11.89 -10.68
C TYR A 69 0.21 -11.14 -11.76
N PRO A 70 0.85 -10.49 -12.76
CA PRO A 70 0.16 -9.60 -13.70
C PRO A 70 -0.90 -10.30 -14.58
N GLU A 71 -0.77 -11.61 -14.80
CA GLU A 71 -1.74 -12.40 -15.56
C GLU A 71 -3.08 -12.55 -14.82
N TYR A 72 -3.02 -12.71 -13.49
CA TYR A 72 -4.15 -13.02 -12.61
C TYR A 72 -4.63 -11.82 -11.79
N PHE A 73 -3.75 -10.85 -11.50
CA PHE A 73 -4.04 -9.62 -10.75
C PHE A 73 -3.83 -8.38 -11.62
N ARG A 74 -4.78 -8.16 -12.53
CA ARG A 74 -4.74 -7.07 -13.51
C ARG A 74 -5.08 -5.71 -12.87
N PRO A 75 -4.75 -4.58 -13.51
CA PRO A 75 -5.25 -3.28 -13.10
C PRO A 75 -6.79 -3.31 -12.95
N GLY A 76 -7.30 -2.80 -11.82
CA GLY A 76 -8.73 -2.85 -11.47
C GLY A 76 -9.16 -4.07 -10.65
N THR A 77 -8.33 -5.10 -10.50
CA THR A 77 -8.62 -6.24 -9.61
C THR A 77 -8.42 -5.87 -8.14
N LEU A 78 -9.29 -6.39 -7.27
CA LEU A 78 -9.18 -6.26 -5.80
C LEU A 78 -8.63 -7.55 -5.18
N LEU A 79 -7.94 -7.43 -4.03
CA LEU A 79 -7.33 -8.59 -3.35
C LEU A 79 -8.34 -9.65 -2.90
N GLY A 80 -9.55 -9.27 -2.50
CA GLY A 80 -10.60 -10.21 -2.09
C GLY A 80 -10.94 -11.24 -3.18
N PRO A 81 -11.46 -10.80 -4.35
CA PRO A 81 -11.73 -11.69 -5.47
C PRO A 81 -10.50 -12.48 -5.97
N PHE A 82 -9.31 -11.88 -5.89
CA PHE A 82 -8.08 -12.58 -6.24
C PHE A 82 -7.76 -13.74 -5.28
N LEU A 83 -7.96 -13.54 -3.97
CA LEU A 83 -7.78 -14.61 -2.97
C LEU A 83 -8.80 -15.74 -3.19
N GLU A 84 -10.04 -15.42 -3.54
CA GLU A 84 -11.07 -16.42 -3.90
C GLU A 84 -10.64 -17.27 -5.11
N LEU A 85 -10.07 -16.65 -6.14
CA LEU A 85 -9.50 -17.36 -7.29
C LEU A 85 -8.34 -18.27 -6.88
N CYS A 86 -7.48 -17.81 -5.97
CA CYS A 86 -6.36 -18.61 -5.47
C CYS A 86 -6.85 -19.83 -4.68
N ASP A 87 -7.87 -19.68 -3.83
CA ASP A 87 -8.48 -20.77 -3.07
C ASP A 87 -9.05 -21.85 -3.99
N GLN A 88 -9.75 -21.46 -5.06
CA GLN A 88 -10.30 -22.40 -6.04
C GLN A 88 -9.22 -23.23 -6.75
N ARG A 89 -7.99 -22.71 -6.83
CA ARG A 89 -6.88 -23.33 -7.57
C ARG A 89 -5.82 -23.95 -6.68
N VAL A 90 -5.93 -23.84 -5.35
CA VAL A 90 -4.86 -24.28 -4.42
C VAL A 90 -4.59 -25.79 -4.47
N VAL A 91 -5.60 -26.60 -4.81
CA VAL A 91 -5.51 -28.06 -4.95
C VAL A 91 -5.38 -28.49 -6.43
N ALA A 92 -5.38 -27.55 -7.37
CA ALA A 92 -5.31 -27.84 -8.80
C ALA A 92 -3.85 -27.79 -9.30
N ASN A 93 -3.57 -28.46 -10.42
CA ASN A 93 -2.29 -28.38 -11.15
C ASN A 93 -1.99 -26.98 -11.73
N ASN A 94 -2.80 -25.97 -11.41
CA ASN A 94 -2.65 -24.59 -11.84
C ASN A 94 -2.70 -23.61 -10.65
N GLN A 95 -2.01 -23.99 -9.58
CA GLN A 95 -1.87 -23.19 -8.36
C GLN A 95 -1.24 -21.83 -8.65
N ILE A 96 -1.86 -20.75 -8.15
CA ILE A 96 -1.35 -19.37 -8.29
C ILE A 96 -0.51 -18.98 -7.07
N LEU A 97 -1.03 -19.25 -5.87
CA LEU A 97 -0.37 -19.00 -4.59
C LEU A 97 -0.33 -20.28 -3.75
N SER A 98 0.70 -20.40 -2.91
CA SER A 98 0.76 -21.45 -1.89
C SER A 98 -0.37 -21.27 -0.86
N ALA A 99 -0.82 -22.35 -0.22
CA ALA A 99 -1.81 -22.25 0.85
C ALA A 99 -1.33 -21.33 1.99
N GLY A 100 -0.03 -21.33 2.27
CA GLY A 100 0.59 -20.43 3.25
C GLY A 100 0.54 -18.96 2.83
N ASP A 101 0.82 -18.66 1.56
CA ASP A 101 0.75 -17.28 1.05
C ASP A 101 -0.69 -16.77 0.98
N ILE A 102 -1.67 -17.62 0.64
CA ILE A 102 -3.09 -17.27 0.69
C ILE A 102 -3.49 -16.89 2.12
N ALA A 103 -3.16 -17.73 3.10
CA ALA A 103 -3.47 -17.48 4.50
C ALA A 103 -2.78 -16.20 5.01
N GLY A 104 -1.50 -16.01 4.66
CA GLY A 104 -0.73 -14.82 5.02
C GLY A 104 -1.34 -13.55 4.43
N LEU A 105 -1.60 -13.53 3.12
CA LEU A 105 -2.17 -12.38 2.42
C LEU A 105 -3.58 -12.05 2.93
N ARG A 106 -4.40 -13.06 3.26
CA ARG A 106 -5.73 -12.87 3.86
C ARG A 106 -5.65 -12.21 5.23
N ALA A 107 -4.71 -12.62 6.08
CA ALA A 107 -4.50 -11.99 7.38
C ALA A 107 -4.07 -10.52 7.25
N LEU A 108 -3.10 -10.24 6.37
CA LEU A 108 -2.61 -8.89 6.10
C LEU A 108 -3.72 -7.99 5.55
N LEU A 109 -4.50 -8.49 4.59
CA LEU A 109 -5.64 -7.78 4.02
C LEU A 109 -6.72 -7.50 5.06
N GLY A 110 -7.00 -8.46 5.95
CA GLY A 110 -7.98 -8.32 7.02
C GLY A 110 -7.68 -7.13 7.93
N TYR A 111 -6.44 -7.03 8.41
CA TYR A 111 -6.00 -5.89 9.22
C TYR A 111 -6.02 -4.58 8.44
N ALA A 112 -5.45 -4.56 7.23
CA ALA A 112 -5.36 -3.33 6.43
C ALA A 112 -6.74 -2.77 6.03
N ASN A 113 -7.76 -3.63 5.88
CA ASN A 113 -9.13 -3.20 5.59
C ASN A 113 -9.79 -2.39 6.72
N LEU A 114 -9.32 -2.52 7.95
CA LEU A 114 -9.80 -1.68 9.06
C LEU A 114 -9.53 -0.19 8.82
N PHE A 115 -8.51 0.12 8.03
CA PHE A 115 -8.04 1.49 7.79
C PHE A 115 -8.32 1.97 6.35
N HIS A 116 -9.12 1.21 5.58
CA HIS A 116 -9.45 1.54 4.21
C HIS A 116 -10.71 2.41 4.11
N HIS A 117 -10.53 3.67 3.73
CA HIS A 117 -11.59 4.68 3.74
C HIS A 117 -12.79 4.38 2.84
N ASP A 118 -12.60 3.70 1.71
CA ASP A 118 -13.71 3.38 0.81
C ASP A 118 -14.61 2.26 1.35
N SER A 119 -14.09 1.38 2.21
CA SER A 119 -14.83 0.20 2.70
C SER A 119 -15.18 0.25 4.18
N ASN A 120 -14.53 1.11 4.96
CA ASN A 120 -14.83 1.29 6.38
C ASN A 120 -15.11 2.76 6.68
N PRO A 121 -16.39 3.17 6.85
CA PRO A 121 -16.75 4.53 7.24
C PRO A 121 -16.12 4.98 8.57
N ALA A 122 -15.82 4.03 9.47
CA ALA A 122 -15.21 4.29 10.78
C ALA A 122 -13.67 4.27 10.76
N TRP A 123 -13.03 4.21 9.58
CA TRP A 123 -11.58 4.07 9.45
C TRP A 123 -10.76 5.10 10.24
N GLN A 124 -11.31 6.29 10.49
CA GLN A 124 -10.65 7.35 11.27
C GLN A 124 -10.68 7.10 12.78
N THR A 125 -11.67 6.37 13.27
CA THR A 125 -11.89 6.14 14.70
C THR A 125 -11.49 4.74 15.15
N VAL A 126 -11.10 3.86 14.23
CA VAL A 126 -10.51 2.55 14.59
C VAL A 126 -9.29 2.80 15.47
N ALA A 127 -9.30 2.19 16.67
CA ALA A 127 -8.16 2.21 17.58
C ALA A 127 -6.98 1.48 16.95
N ILE A 128 -5.78 2.04 17.12
CA ILE A 128 -4.55 1.41 16.65
C ILE A 128 -3.82 0.89 17.89
N ASN A 129 -3.46 -0.39 17.82
CA ASN A 129 -2.49 -0.98 18.72
C ASN A 129 -1.12 -0.94 18.01
N ASP A 130 -0.13 -0.33 18.66
CA ASP A 130 1.22 -0.12 18.15
C ASP A 130 1.96 -1.44 17.88
N ALA A 131 1.81 -2.42 18.77
CA ALA A 131 2.39 -3.74 18.60
C ALA A 131 1.77 -4.51 17.42
N GLU A 132 0.45 -4.46 17.27
CA GLU A 132 -0.23 -5.04 16.09
C GLU A 132 0.19 -4.33 14.81
N LEU A 133 0.23 -2.99 14.80
CA LEU A 133 0.65 -2.23 13.64
C LEU A 133 2.08 -2.57 13.22
N THR A 134 2.98 -2.72 14.19
CA THR A 134 4.36 -3.13 13.97
C THR A 134 4.44 -4.52 13.33
N ASP A 135 3.74 -5.53 13.89
CA ASP A 135 3.69 -6.89 13.32
C ASP A 135 3.16 -6.89 11.88
N PHE A 136 2.04 -6.22 11.65
CA PHE A 136 1.42 -6.17 10.32
C PHE A 136 2.26 -5.38 9.32
N ALA A 137 2.96 -4.33 9.75
CA ALA A 137 3.89 -3.57 8.93
C ALA A 137 5.09 -4.43 8.49
N GLU A 138 5.74 -5.13 9.42
CA GLU A 138 6.86 -6.02 9.14
C GLU A 138 6.46 -7.13 8.18
N ARG A 139 5.34 -7.81 8.46
CA ARG A 139 4.84 -8.92 7.63
C ARG A 139 4.39 -8.45 6.25
N THR A 140 3.84 -7.24 6.14
CA THR A 140 3.50 -6.63 4.84
C THR A 140 4.75 -6.41 4.00
N LEU A 141 5.78 -5.80 4.57
CA LEU A 141 7.04 -5.56 3.86
C LEU A 141 7.73 -6.86 3.48
N LEU A 142 7.74 -7.85 4.39
CA LEU A 142 8.31 -9.17 4.13
C LEU A 142 7.56 -9.89 3.00
N PHE A 143 6.22 -9.87 3.03
CA PHE A 143 5.41 -10.47 1.97
C PHE A 143 5.68 -9.78 0.62
N ALA A 144 5.71 -8.46 0.60
CA ALA A 144 5.97 -7.63 -0.58
C ALA A 144 7.45 -7.59 -1.02
N SER A 145 8.34 -8.34 -0.37
CA SER A 145 9.74 -8.50 -0.78
C SER A 145 10.09 -9.92 -1.24
N ARG A 146 9.15 -10.87 -1.16
CA ARG A 146 9.39 -12.26 -1.57
C ARG A 146 9.59 -12.33 -3.08
N ARG A 147 10.79 -12.75 -3.49
CA ARG A 147 11.08 -13.31 -4.80
C ARG A 147 12.15 -14.38 -4.67
#